data_AF-A0AA48H6E8-F1
#
_entry.id   AF-A0AA48H6E8-F1
#
_cell.length_a   1.000
_cell.length_b   1.000
_cell.length_c   1.000
_cell.angle_alpha   90.00
_cell.angle_beta   90.00
_cell.angle_gamma   90.00
#
_symmetry.space_group_name_H-M   'P 1'
#
loop_
_entity.id
_entity.type
_entity.pdbx_description
1 polymer ?
#
loop_
_entity_poly.entity_id
_entity_poly.type
_entity_poly.pdbx_seq_one_letter_code
_entity_poly.pdbx_strand_id
1 'polypeptide(L)'
;MDEGTASLGACLDCGAELHGRYCSACGQRGGPRDLRLLHVLEEMVHDLSHFDGRLLRTLRLMLLRPGQVTAEYLAGRRTRHVPPFRLYVFISFVLFLLLGFAPARKGAPAAHGPAAVRVAEDVPVDADIRVEGIPHAEQLRKGVLWAKEDPRAFREALLHWTSRAMFVLLPTFAALLFLAFFRSRRYFVEHVIFSLHVHAFAFSVFILQRLLDLVPWEPAGSAGSWLILALPVHLGLAMKRVYGGPAWKIVLKGALISAAYLILVLVVLFGALLWVLDHGGH
;
A
#
# COMPACT_ATOMS: atom_id res chain seq x y z
N MET A 1 -31.29 -28.40 36.43
CA MET A 1 -29.90 -28.14 36.84
C MET A 1 -29.42 -27.02 35.95
N ASP A 2 -29.42 -25.80 36.49
CA ASP A 2 -29.02 -24.59 35.76
C ASP A 2 -27.51 -24.61 35.51
N GLU A 3 -27.11 -24.90 34.28
CA GLU A 3 -25.76 -24.57 33.80
C GLU A 3 -25.70 -23.06 33.60
N GLY A 4 -25.28 -22.35 34.65
CA GLY A 4 -24.99 -20.93 34.59
C GLY A 4 -23.96 -20.67 33.49
N THR A 5 -24.40 -20.11 32.36
CA THR A 5 -23.50 -19.59 31.33
C THR A 5 -22.62 -18.53 31.98
N ALA A 6 -21.36 -18.88 32.26
CA ALA A 6 -20.41 -17.93 32.81
C ALA A 6 -20.26 -16.77 31.82
N SER A 7 -20.72 -15.57 32.19
CA SER A 7 -20.61 -14.41 31.31
C SER A 7 -19.14 -14.05 31.15
N LEU A 8 -18.68 -13.99 29.90
CA LEU A 8 -17.28 -13.71 29.54
C LEU A 8 -16.97 -12.19 29.51
N GLY A 9 -17.82 -11.39 30.15
CA GLY A 9 -17.80 -9.92 30.14
C GLY A 9 -18.68 -9.29 29.04
N ALA A 10 -18.56 -7.97 28.89
CA ALA A 10 -19.30 -7.21 27.89
C ALA A 10 -18.57 -7.17 26.53
N CYS A 11 -19.35 -7.21 25.44
CA CYS A 11 -18.89 -7.07 24.07
C CYS A 11 -18.26 -5.68 23.83
N LEU A 12 -17.07 -5.64 23.22
CA LEU A 12 -16.34 -4.38 23.00
C LEU A 12 -16.94 -3.53 21.87
N ASP A 13 -17.68 -4.14 20.94
CA ASP A 13 -18.32 -3.45 19.82
C ASP A 13 -19.72 -2.92 20.15
N CYS A 14 -20.57 -3.70 20.84
CA CYS A 14 -21.98 -3.33 21.09
C CYS A 14 -22.38 -3.26 22.58
N GLY A 15 -21.51 -3.66 23.50
CA GLY A 15 -21.80 -3.64 24.94
C GLY A 15 -22.72 -4.75 25.45
N ALA A 16 -23.25 -5.62 24.57
CA ALA A 16 -24.07 -6.77 24.98
C ALA A 16 -23.25 -7.79 25.79
N GLU A 17 -23.90 -8.51 26.71
CA GLU A 17 -23.26 -9.53 27.53
C GLU A 17 -22.83 -10.75 26.68
N LEU A 18 -21.61 -11.25 26.89
CA LEU A 18 -21.05 -12.37 26.14
C LEU A 18 -21.39 -13.70 26.81
N HIS A 19 -22.29 -14.47 26.21
CA HIS A 19 -22.67 -15.82 26.65
C HIS A 19 -21.89 -16.95 25.94
N GLY A 20 -20.85 -16.61 25.15
CA GLY A 20 -20.05 -17.59 24.41
C GLY A 20 -18.85 -16.99 23.67
N ARG A 21 -18.21 -17.77 22.79
CA ARG A 21 -17.06 -17.32 21.97
C ARG A 21 -17.41 -16.24 20.96
N TYR A 22 -18.68 -16.01 20.67
CA TYR A 22 -19.16 -14.96 19.77
C TYR A 22 -20.33 -14.23 20.40
N CYS A 23 -20.40 -12.92 20.19
CA CYS A 23 -21.53 -12.08 20.57
C CYS A 23 -22.72 -12.38 19.65
N SER A 24 -23.84 -12.78 20.23
CA SER A 24 -25.09 -13.03 19.49
C SER A 24 -25.69 -11.77 18.86
N ALA A 25 -25.40 -10.58 19.41
CA ALA A 25 -25.97 -9.32 18.93
C ALA A 25 -25.23 -8.72 17.72
N CYS A 26 -23.89 -8.82 17.67
CA CYS A 26 -23.08 -8.18 16.63
C CYS A 26 -22.06 -9.09 15.94
N GLY A 27 -21.95 -10.36 16.36
CA GLY A 27 -21.00 -11.34 15.81
C GLY A 27 -19.56 -11.17 16.27
N GLN A 28 -19.25 -10.30 17.24
CA GLN A 28 -17.89 -10.13 17.74
C GLN A 28 -17.38 -11.40 18.41
N ARG A 29 -16.21 -11.91 18.01
CA ARG A 29 -15.52 -12.99 18.73
C ARG A 29 -15.06 -12.50 20.11
N GLY A 30 -15.54 -13.16 21.17
CA GLY A 30 -15.17 -12.94 22.57
C GLY A 30 -13.98 -13.81 23.01
N GLY A 31 -13.25 -13.35 24.02
CA GLY A 31 -12.08 -14.03 24.57
C GLY A 31 -10.74 -13.32 24.33
N PRO A 32 -9.66 -13.80 24.98
CA PRO A 32 -8.32 -13.21 24.86
C PRO A 32 -7.80 -13.28 23.42
N ARG A 33 -7.13 -12.22 22.98
CA ARG A 33 -6.49 -12.17 21.66
C ARG A 33 -5.28 -13.09 21.64
N ASP A 34 -5.29 -14.07 20.75
CA ASP A 34 -4.07 -14.79 20.41
C ASP A 34 -3.34 -14.01 19.30
N LEU A 35 -2.23 -13.36 19.67
CA LEU A 35 -1.41 -12.54 18.76
C LEU A 35 -0.33 -13.36 18.04
N ARG A 36 -0.46 -14.69 18.05
CA ARG A 36 0.38 -15.61 17.28
C ARG A 36 0.12 -15.41 15.79
N LEU A 37 1.20 -15.25 15.03
CA LEU A 37 1.15 -14.98 13.58
C LEU A 37 0.28 -16.01 12.82
N LEU A 38 0.37 -17.28 13.19
CA LEU A 38 -0.38 -18.37 12.57
C LEU A 38 -1.90 -18.24 12.74
N HIS A 39 -2.36 -17.81 13.91
CA HIS A 39 -3.79 -17.64 14.15
C HIS A 39 -4.35 -16.47 13.35
N VAL A 40 -3.55 -15.42 13.16
CA VAL A 40 -3.89 -14.30 12.28
C VAL A 40 -4.03 -14.77 10.83
N LEU A 41 -3.12 -15.63 10.34
CA LEU A 41 -3.21 -16.20 8.99
C LEU A 41 -4.46 -17.08 8.79
N GLU A 42 -4.86 -17.82 9.81
CA GLU A 42 -6.09 -18.64 9.79
C GLU A 42 -7.35 -17.75 9.71
N GLU A 43 -7.44 -16.71 10.54
CA GLU A 43 -8.53 -15.72 10.47
C GLU A 43 -8.56 -15.04 9.08
N MET A 44 -7.40 -14.79 8.47
CA MET A 44 -7.30 -14.18 7.13
C MET A 44 -7.95 -15.01 6.02
N VAL A 45 -7.84 -16.34 6.04
CA VAL A 45 -8.45 -17.21 5.02
C VAL A 45 -9.97 -17.23 5.17
N HIS A 46 -10.45 -17.32 6.42
CA HIS A 46 -11.88 -17.34 6.71
C HIS A 46 -12.55 -16.00 6.33
N ASP A 47 -11.82 -14.90 6.43
CA ASP A 47 -12.33 -13.57 6.09
C ASP A 47 -12.53 -13.35 4.59
N LEU A 48 -11.80 -14.00 3.68
CA LEU A 48 -11.91 -13.71 2.24
C LEU A 48 -13.26 -14.10 1.60
N SER A 49 -14.11 -14.87 2.30
CA SER A 49 -15.36 -15.42 1.76
C SER A 49 -16.59 -14.51 1.85
N HIS A 50 -16.53 -13.36 2.54
CA HIS A 50 -17.68 -12.45 2.69
C HIS A 50 -17.42 -11.06 2.07
N PHE A 51 -18.23 -10.68 1.07
CA PHE A 51 -18.21 -9.35 0.46
C PHE A 51 -19.22 -8.41 1.14
N ASP A 52 -18.85 -7.15 1.42
CA ASP A 52 -19.48 -6.39 2.52
C ASP A 52 -19.72 -4.88 2.25
N GLY A 53 -20.89 -4.37 2.64
CA GLY A 53 -21.25 -2.94 2.65
C GLY A 53 -20.49 -2.10 3.68
N ARG A 54 -19.72 -2.73 4.59
CA ARG A 54 -18.83 -2.07 5.57
C ARG A 54 -17.64 -1.31 4.94
N LEU A 55 -17.36 -1.54 3.65
CA LEU A 55 -16.21 -0.96 2.95
C LEU A 55 -16.23 0.58 2.93
N LEU A 56 -17.31 1.20 2.45
CA LEU A 56 -17.38 2.66 2.29
C LEU A 56 -17.26 3.38 3.64
N ARG A 57 -17.84 2.81 4.70
CA ARG A 57 -17.72 3.34 6.07
C ARG A 57 -16.26 3.31 6.54
N THR A 58 -15.57 2.21 6.30
CA THR A 58 -14.15 2.04 6.67
C THR A 58 -13.27 3.02 5.88
N LEU A 59 -13.45 3.10 4.56
CA LEU A 59 -12.74 4.04 3.69
C LEU A 59 -12.97 5.49 4.13
N ARG A 60 -14.22 5.91 4.34
CA ARG A 60 -14.55 7.27 4.78
C ARG A 60 -13.91 7.59 6.13
N LEU A 61 -13.92 6.65 7.08
CA LEU A 61 -13.29 6.87 8.39
C LEU A 61 -11.77 6.96 8.29
N MET A 62 -11.13 6.15 7.44
CA MET A 62 -9.69 6.25 7.20
C MET A 62 -9.32 7.58 6.54
N LEU A 63 -10.06 8.02 5.51
CA LEU A 63 -9.78 9.28 4.83
C LEU A 63 -9.94 10.50 5.73
N LEU A 64 -11.00 10.53 6.55
CA LEU A 64 -11.32 11.72 7.35
C LEU A 64 -10.67 11.71 8.75
N ARG A 65 -10.29 10.55 9.29
CA ARG A 65 -9.79 10.40 10.66
C ARG A 65 -8.56 9.47 10.73
N PRO A 66 -7.35 10.01 10.50
CA PRO A 66 -6.13 9.20 10.29
C PRO A 66 -5.80 8.29 11.47
N GLY A 67 -5.66 6.98 11.23
CA GLY A 67 -5.34 6.00 12.28
C GLY A 67 -6.45 5.72 13.29
N GLN A 68 -7.67 6.28 13.13
CA GLN A 68 -8.80 5.92 14.01
C GLN A 68 -9.19 4.46 13.81
N VAL A 69 -9.39 4.00 12.57
CA VAL A 69 -9.74 2.59 12.28
C VAL A 69 -8.72 1.65 12.92
N THR A 70 -7.42 1.93 12.78
CA THR A 70 -6.37 1.11 13.38
C THR A 70 -6.44 1.15 14.91
N ALA A 71 -6.61 2.32 15.52
CA ALA A 71 -6.73 2.43 16.97
C ALA A 71 -7.95 1.66 17.52
N GLU A 72 -9.11 1.74 16.86
CA GLU A 72 -10.31 0.99 17.25
C GLU A 72 -10.13 -0.52 17.05
N TYR A 73 -9.54 -0.91 15.92
CA TYR A 73 -9.25 -2.31 15.64
C TYR A 73 -8.26 -2.88 16.67
N LEU A 74 -7.22 -2.13 17.04
CA LEU A 74 -6.28 -2.50 18.11
C LEU A 74 -6.91 -2.43 19.50
N ALA A 75 -7.98 -1.66 19.71
CA ALA A 75 -8.72 -1.65 20.98
C ALA A 75 -9.74 -2.80 21.13
N GLY A 76 -10.03 -3.55 20.06
CA GLY A 76 -10.97 -4.67 20.12
C GLY A 76 -12.28 -4.46 19.38
N ARG A 77 -12.50 -3.27 18.82
CA ARG A 77 -13.72 -2.94 18.07
C ARG A 77 -13.59 -3.33 16.60
N ARG A 78 -13.88 -4.60 16.30
CA ARG A 78 -13.51 -5.26 15.02
C ARG A 78 -14.68 -5.46 14.08
N THR A 79 -15.90 -5.65 14.58
CA THR A 79 -17.07 -5.96 13.73
C THR A 79 -17.51 -4.75 12.89
N ARG A 80 -17.20 -3.53 13.33
CA ARG A 80 -17.59 -2.31 12.61
C ARG A 80 -16.74 -2.04 11.36
N HIS A 81 -15.54 -2.59 11.27
CA HIS A 81 -14.55 -2.30 10.23
C HIS A 81 -14.28 -3.54 9.38
N VAL A 82 -13.93 -3.31 8.11
CA VAL A 82 -13.43 -4.40 7.27
C VAL A 82 -12.08 -4.88 7.85
N PRO A 83 -11.84 -6.20 7.96
CA PRO A 83 -10.57 -6.72 8.42
C PRO A 83 -9.39 -6.14 7.62
N PRO A 84 -8.24 -5.80 8.26
CA PRO A 84 -7.20 -4.98 7.63
C PRO A 84 -6.59 -5.65 6.39
N PHE A 85 -6.43 -6.97 6.44
CA PHE A 85 -5.92 -7.75 5.32
C PHE A 85 -6.89 -7.81 4.16
N ARG A 86 -8.17 -8.13 4.42
CA ARG A 86 -9.22 -8.15 3.41
C ARG A 86 -9.33 -6.79 2.71
N LEU A 87 -9.29 -5.72 3.49
CA LEU A 87 -9.30 -4.34 2.99
C LEU A 87 -8.10 -4.06 2.07
N TYR A 88 -6.90 -4.42 2.51
CA TYR A 88 -5.67 -4.25 1.73
C TYR A 88 -5.71 -5.02 0.42
N VAL A 89 -6.06 -6.31 0.44
CA VAL A 89 -6.13 -7.16 -0.77
C VAL A 89 -7.17 -6.61 -1.73
N PHE A 90 -8.36 -6.26 -1.24
CA PHE A 90 -9.43 -5.71 -2.07
C PHE A 90 -9.01 -4.40 -2.75
N ILE A 91 -8.46 -3.45 -1.99
CA ILE A 91 -8.03 -2.15 -2.54
C ILE A 91 -6.85 -2.34 -3.51
N SER A 92 -5.91 -3.23 -3.19
CA SER A 92 -4.79 -3.56 -4.07
C SER A 92 -5.29 -4.10 -5.40
N PHE A 93 -6.21 -5.08 -5.37
CA PHE A 93 -6.84 -5.62 -6.56
C PHE A 93 -7.50 -4.52 -7.40
N VAL A 94 -8.30 -3.65 -6.78
CA VAL A 94 -8.94 -2.52 -7.49
C VAL A 94 -7.91 -1.57 -8.09
N LEU A 95 -6.84 -1.22 -7.36
CA LEU A 95 -5.78 -0.36 -7.87
C LEU A 95 -5.07 -0.98 -9.08
N PHE A 96 -4.62 -2.23 -8.98
CA PHE A 96 -3.91 -2.90 -10.08
C PHE A 96 -4.81 -3.13 -11.30
N LEU A 97 -6.09 -3.41 -11.09
CA LEU A 97 -7.08 -3.48 -12.15
C LEU A 97 -7.19 -2.13 -12.89
N LEU A 98 -7.33 -1.03 -12.15
CA LEU A 98 -7.38 0.32 -12.73
C LEU A 98 -6.07 0.70 -13.46
N LEU A 99 -4.92 0.29 -12.95
CA LEU A 99 -3.63 0.52 -13.60
C LEU A 99 -3.46 -0.30 -14.88
N GLY A 100 -3.99 -1.52 -14.92
CA GLY A 100 -3.98 -2.37 -16.12
C GLY A 100 -4.85 -1.80 -17.24
N PHE A 101 -6.02 -1.25 -16.91
CA PHE A 101 -6.91 -0.59 -17.87
C PHE A 101 -6.54 0.86 -18.19
N ALA A 102 -5.45 1.40 -17.62
CA ALA A 102 -5.07 2.78 -17.84
C ALA A 102 -4.88 3.05 -19.35
N PRO A 103 -5.67 3.95 -19.97
CA PRO A 103 -5.49 4.27 -21.37
C PRO A 103 -4.07 4.78 -21.57
N ALA A 104 -3.36 4.27 -22.58
CA ALA A 104 -2.10 4.86 -23.01
C ALA A 104 -2.38 6.35 -23.24
N ARG A 105 -1.80 7.23 -22.43
CA ARG A 105 -2.05 8.68 -22.53
C ARG A 105 -1.71 9.09 -23.96
N LYS A 106 -2.73 9.28 -24.79
CA LYS A 106 -2.57 9.85 -26.13
C LYS A 106 -2.23 11.31 -25.90
N GLY A 107 -0.96 11.66 -26.05
CA GLY A 107 -0.48 13.03 -25.91
C GLY A 107 -0.15 13.43 -24.48
N ALA A 108 1.03 13.07 -24.00
CA ALA A 108 1.82 14.11 -23.38
C ALA A 108 2.38 14.93 -24.57
N PRO A 109 1.94 16.18 -24.80
CA PRO A 109 2.73 17.05 -25.64
C PRO A 109 4.12 17.10 -25.01
N ALA A 110 5.14 16.82 -25.82
CA ALA A 110 6.53 17.01 -25.42
C ALA A 110 6.60 18.35 -24.69
N ALA A 111 6.92 18.31 -23.40
CA ALA A 111 7.11 19.51 -22.62
C ALA A 111 8.18 20.32 -23.36
N HIS A 112 7.77 21.44 -23.95
CA HIS A 112 8.69 22.43 -24.47
C HIS A 112 9.31 23.10 -23.25
N GLY A 113 10.28 22.41 -22.65
CA GLY A 113 11.20 23.03 -21.71
C GLY A 113 11.98 24.13 -22.46
N PRO A 114 12.34 25.23 -21.78
CA PRO A 114 13.13 26.27 -22.39
C PRO A 114 14.50 25.68 -22.76
N ALA A 115 14.92 25.91 -24.00
CA ALA A 115 16.09 25.35 -24.66
C ALA A 115 16.03 23.83 -24.89
N ALA A 116 15.44 23.47 -26.02
CA ALA A 116 15.62 22.18 -26.66
C ALA A 116 17.11 21.81 -26.73
N VAL A 117 17.52 20.87 -25.88
CA VAL A 117 18.60 19.95 -26.25
C VAL A 117 18.03 19.18 -27.43
N ARG A 118 18.37 19.64 -28.65
CA ARG A 118 18.16 18.87 -29.87
C ARG A 118 19.02 17.62 -29.73
N VAL A 119 18.40 16.52 -29.31
CA VAL A 119 18.96 15.20 -29.58
C VAL A 119 19.05 15.15 -31.10
N ALA A 120 20.28 15.16 -31.63
CA ALA A 120 20.48 15.02 -33.06
C ALA A 120 19.75 13.75 -33.51
N GLU A 121 18.81 13.90 -34.44
CA GLU A 121 18.11 12.78 -35.10
C GLU A 121 19.09 11.86 -35.85
N ASP A 122 20.34 12.30 -35.98
CA ASP A 122 21.38 11.69 -36.78
C ASP A 122 22.35 10.83 -35.97
N VAL A 123 22.05 10.51 -34.69
CA VAL A 123 22.84 9.48 -33.99
C VAL A 123 22.45 8.13 -34.59
N PRO A 124 23.34 7.47 -35.35
CA PRO A 124 23.03 6.18 -35.94
C PRO A 124 22.66 5.22 -34.81
N VAL A 125 21.50 4.58 -34.90
CA VAL A 125 21.12 3.47 -33.98
C VAL A 125 22.17 2.34 -34.05
N ASP A 126 22.95 2.34 -35.13
CA ASP A 126 24.02 1.42 -35.45
C ASP A 126 25.41 1.93 -35.04
N ALA A 127 25.50 3.06 -34.33
CA ALA A 127 26.75 3.46 -33.68
C ALA A 127 27.06 2.38 -32.65
N ASP A 128 27.98 1.48 -33.01
CA ASP A 128 28.51 0.41 -32.18
C ASP A 128 29.23 1.03 -30.98
N ILE A 129 28.47 1.53 -30.01
CA ILE A 129 28.95 1.77 -28.65
C ILE A 129 29.16 0.36 -28.09
N ARG A 130 30.28 -0.21 -28.48
CA ARG A 130 30.78 -1.49 -27.99
C ARG A 130 31.21 -1.21 -26.56
N VAL A 131 30.28 -1.42 -25.63
CA VAL A 131 30.56 -1.35 -24.19
C VAL A 131 31.36 -2.61 -23.83
N GLU A 132 32.62 -2.65 -24.26
CA GLU A 132 33.52 -3.76 -23.97
C GLU A 132 33.83 -3.77 -22.47
N GLY A 133 33.58 -4.91 -21.81
CA GLY A 133 33.96 -5.15 -20.42
C GLY A 133 32.87 -4.95 -19.36
N ILE A 134 31.63 -4.56 -19.70
CA ILE A 134 30.52 -4.54 -18.75
C ILE A 134 29.62 -5.77 -18.96
N PRO A 135 29.55 -6.71 -18.00
CA PRO A 135 28.62 -7.84 -18.11
C PRO A 135 27.17 -7.34 -18.22
N HIS A 136 26.34 -8.03 -19.02
CA HIS A 136 24.93 -7.69 -19.33
C HIS A 136 24.66 -6.37 -20.09
N ALA A 137 25.66 -5.57 -20.50
CA ALA A 137 25.40 -4.31 -21.20
C ALA A 137 24.62 -4.48 -22.52
N GLU A 138 24.97 -5.50 -23.31
CA GLU A 138 24.27 -5.81 -24.57
C GLU A 138 22.83 -6.29 -24.35
N GLN A 139 22.60 -6.99 -23.25
CA GLN A 139 21.30 -7.56 -22.90
C GLN A 139 20.35 -6.46 -22.45
N LEU A 140 20.83 -5.53 -21.61
CA LEU A 140 20.11 -4.31 -21.24
C LEU A 140 19.80 -3.44 -22.47
N ARG A 141 20.72 -3.33 -23.44
CA ARG A 141 20.47 -2.60 -24.70
C ARG A 141 19.26 -3.17 -25.44
N LYS A 142 19.22 -4.50 -25.61
CA LYS A 142 18.08 -5.20 -26.25
C LYS A 142 16.78 -4.99 -25.47
N GLY A 143 16.83 -5.07 -24.15
CA GLY A 143 15.68 -4.79 -23.28
C GLY A 143 15.12 -3.38 -23.45
N VAL A 144 15.99 -2.38 -23.55
CA VAL A 144 15.58 -0.97 -23.78
C VAL A 144 14.94 -0.81 -25.16
N LEU A 145 15.48 -1.46 -26.20
CA LEU A 145 14.89 -1.46 -27.53
C LEU A 145 13.51 -2.13 -27.52
N TRP A 146 13.39 -3.31 -26.90
CA TRP A 146 12.11 -4.00 -26.71
C TRP A 146 11.08 -3.13 -25.98
N ALA A 147 11.47 -2.45 -24.90
CA ALA A 147 10.60 -1.57 -24.14
C ALA A 147 10.08 -0.38 -24.97
N LYS A 148 10.85 0.06 -25.96
CA LYS A 148 10.49 1.12 -26.89
C LYS A 148 9.56 0.61 -28.01
N GLU A 149 9.83 -0.60 -28.52
CA GLU A 149 9.06 -1.25 -29.59
C GLU A 149 7.68 -1.72 -29.13
N ASP A 150 7.59 -2.34 -27.95
CA ASP A 150 6.32 -2.76 -27.34
C ASP A 150 6.16 -2.19 -25.91
N PRO A 151 5.74 -0.91 -25.79
CA PRO A 151 5.50 -0.28 -24.49
C PRO A 151 4.38 -0.94 -23.68
N ARG A 152 3.50 -1.74 -24.30
CA ARG A 152 2.39 -2.42 -23.60
C ARG A 152 2.92 -3.66 -22.88
N ALA A 153 3.64 -4.52 -23.59
CA ALA A 153 4.27 -5.70 -22.99
C ALA A 153 5.25 -5.31 -21.88
N PHE A 154 6.05 -4.25 -22.09
CA PHE A 154 6.92 -3.70 -21.05
C PHE A 154 6.16 -3.25 -19.80
N ARG A 155 5.07 -2.51 -19.98
CA ARG A 155 4.23 -2.06 -18.85
C ARG A 155 3.62 -3.24 -18.10
N GLU A 156 3.12 -4.25 -18.80
CA GLU A 156 2.54 -5.45 -18.19
C GLU A 156 3.58 -6.22 -17.37
N ALA A 157 4.78 -6.41 -17.92
CA ALA A 157 5.91 -7.01 -17.21
C ALA A 157 6.25 -6.22 -15.94
N LEU A 158 6.32 -4.89 -16.02
CA LEU A 158 6.62 -4.03 -14.88
C LEU A 158 5.51 -4.03 -13.81
N LEU A 159 4.24 -4.02 -14.21
CA LEU A 159 3.09 -4.09 -13.30
C LEU A 159 3.07 -5.42 -12.53
N HIS A 160 3.40 -6.52 -13.20
CA HIS A 160 3.51 -7.83 -12.58
C HIS A 160 4.63 -7.90 -11.53
N TRP A 161 5.76 -7.19 -11.73
CA TRP A 161 6.77 -7.03 -10.69
C TRP A 161 6.33 -6.12 -9.55
N THR A 162 5.61 -5.05 -9.88
CA THR A 162 5.11 -4.09 -8.89
C THR A 162 4.16 -4.77 -7.90
N SER A 163 3.27 -5.64 -8.37
CA SER A 163 2.36 -6.39 -7.48
C SER A 163 3.08 -7.40 -6.59
N ARG A 164 4.13 -8.07 -7.11
CA ARG A 164 5.00 -8.97 -6.31
C ARG A 164 5.79 -8.22 -5.25
N ALA A 165 6.33 -7.04 -5.58
CA ALA A 165 7.08 -6.21 -4.65
C ALA A 165 6.28 -5.86 -3.39
N MET A 166 4.95 -5.70 -3.51
CA MET A 166 4.07 -5.33 -2.41
C MET A 166 4.08 -6.35 -1.26
N PHE A 167 4.26 -7.65 -1.56
CA PHE A 167 4.36 -8.71 -0.54
C PHE A 167 5.63 -8.59 0.30
N VAL A 168 6.72 -8.02 -0.24
CA VAL A 168 7.98 -7.79 0.47
C VAL A 168 7.96 -6.42 1.17
N LEU A 169 7.41 -5.41 0.51
CA LEU A 169 7.36 -4.04 1.03
C LEU A 169 6.54 -3.94 2.33
N LEU A 170 5.41 -4.66 2.42
CA LEU A 170 4.53 -4.63 3.57
C LEU A 170 5.17 -5.11 4.89
N PRO A 171 5.75 -6.33 4.97
CA PRO A 171 6.44 -6.78 6.18
C PRO A 171 7.68 -5.94 6.46
N THR A 172 8.35 -5.40 5.43
CA THR A 172 9.51 -4.52 5.64
C THR A 172 9.10 -3.19 6.26
N PHE A 173 7.99 -2.58 5.83
CA PHE A 173 7.45 -1.38 6.47
C PHE A 173 7.02 -1.65 7.91
N ALA A 174 6.39 -2.80 8.18
CA ALA A 174 6.06 -3.23 9.54
C ALA A 174 7.32 -3.42 10.40
N ALA A 175 8.42 -3.95 9.84
CA ALA A 175 9.70 -4.09 10.51
C ALA A 175 10.37 -2.73 10.80
N LEU A 176 10.30 -1.77 9.87
CA LEU A 176 10.77 -0.40 10.10
C LEU A 176 10.00 0.27 11.25
N LEU A 177 8.68 0.10 11.29
CA LEU A 177 7.85 0.56 12.40
C LEU A 177 8.23 -0.13 13.71
N PHE A 178 8.37 -1.46 13.70
CA PHE A 178 8.76 -2.24 14.86
C PHE A 178 10.11 -1.77 15.42
N LEU A 179 11.10 -1.54 14.57
CA LEU A 179 12.42 -1.03 14.97
C LEU A 179 12.33 0.39 15.56
N ALA A 180 11.63 1.31 14.87
CA ALA A 180 11.51 2.70 15.31
C ALA A 180 10.68 2.85 16.61
N PHE A 181 9.74 1.92 16.84
CA PHE A 181 8.85 1.90 17.99
C PHE A 181 9.08 0.70 18.91
N PHE A 182 10.27 0.08 18.90
CA PHE A 182 10.53 -1.12 19.70
C PHE A 182 10.30 -0.87 21.21
N ARG A 183 10.54 0.36 21.67
CA ARG A 183 10.31 0.79 23.06
C ARG A 183 8.83 0.94 23.44
N SER A 184 7.90 0.86 22.49
CA SER A 184 6.46 0.98 22.74
C SER A 184 5.82 -0.27 23.33
N ARG A 185 6.57 -1.39 23.44
CA ARG A 185 6.13 -2.69 23.94
C ARG A 185 4.89 -3.27 23.23
N ARG A 186 4.67 -2.86 21.97
CA ARG A 186 3.62 -3.42 21.11
C ARG A 186 4.11 -4.67 20.41
N TYR A 187 3.19 -5.58 20.11
CA TYR A 187 3.52 -6.81 19.40
C TYR A 187 3.79 -6.53 17.91
N PHE A 188 4.65 -7.32 17.28
CA PHE A 188 4.95 -7.20 15.84
C PHE A 188 3.69 -7.19 14.97
N VAL A 189 2.71 -8.03 15.31
CA VAL A 189 1.40 -8.11 14.63
C VAL A 189 0.66 -6.76 14.65
N GLU A 190 0.78 -5.95 15.69
CA GLU A 190 0.17 -4.61 15.73
C GLU A 190 0.77 -3.68 14.68
N HIS A 191 2.08 -3.77 14.45
CA HIS A 191 2.77 -3.02 13.40
C HIS A 191 2.39 -3.52 12.00
N VAL A 192 2.16 -4.82 11.83
CA VAL A 192 1.63 -5.40 10.58
C VAL A 192 0.21 -4.88 10.32
N ILE A 193 -0.67 -4.88 11.31
CA ILE A 193 -2.03 -4.32 11.21
C ILE A 193 -1.98 -2.83 10.84
N PHE A 194 -1.10 -2.06 11.47
CA PHE A 194 -0.93 -0.65 11.12
C PHE A 194 -0.41 -0.47 9.70
N SER A 195 0.58 -1.25 9.28
CA SER A 195 1.12 -1.27 7.91
C SER A 195 0.03 -1.52 6.87
N LEU A 196 -0.84 -2.52 7.10
CA LEU A 196 -1.97 -2.86 6.23
C LEU A 196 -2.92 -1.67 6.03
N HIS A 197 -3.30 -0.99 7.11
CA HIS A 197 -4.18 0.19 7.02
C HIS A 197 -3.51 1.37 6.30
N VAL A 198 -2.23 1.64 6.58
CA VAL A 198 -1.50 2.73 5.92
C VAL A 198 -1.39 2.50 4.41
N HIS A 199 -1.10 1.27 3.99
CA HIS A 199 -1.02 0.93 2.56
C HIS A 199 -2.39 0.94 1.90
N ALA A 200 -3.42 0.39 2.56
CA ALA A 200 -4.81 0.48 2.08
C ALA A 200 -5.24 1.94 1.88
N PHE A 201 -4.88 2.84 2.80
CA PHE A 201 -5.11 4.28 2.63
C PHE A 201 -4.32 4.85 1.45
N ALA A 202 -3.03 4.55 1.34
CA ALA A 202 -2.20 5.04 0.23
C ALA A 202 -2.73 4.59 -1.13
N PHE A 203 -3.14 3.33 -1.28
CA PHE A 203 -3.74 2.83 -2.50
C PHE A 203 -5.11 3.44 -2.78
N SER A 204 -5.91 3.73 -1.74
CA SER A 204 -7.16 4.48 -1.92
C SER A 204 -6.92 5.89 -2.47
N VAL A 205 -5.86 6.57 -2.01
CA VAL A 205 -5.44 7.87 -2.55
C VAL A 205 -4.98 7.73 -4.01
N PHE A 206 -4.21 6.70 -4.35
CA PHE A 206 -3.82 6.44 -5.74
C PHE A 206 -5.00 6.08 -6.65
N ILE A 207 -6.00 5.33 -6.14
CA ILE A 207 -7.24 5.06 -6.87
C ILE A 207 -7.99 6.37 -7.12
N LEU A 208 -8.19 7.18 -6.08
CA LEU A 208 -8.87 8.47 -6.20
C LEU A 208 -8.15 9.37 -7.20
N GLN A 209 -6.82 9.43 -7.15
CA GLN A 209 -6.00 10.12 -8.15
C GLN A 209 -6.29 9.63 -9.57
N ARG A 210 -6.27 8.30 -9.78
CA ARG A 210 -6.54 7.71 -11.09
C ARG A 210 -7.94 8.00 -11.59
N LEU A 211 -8.95 8.04 -10.71
CA LEU A 211 -10.32 8.41 -11.06
C LEU A 211 -10.43 9.89 -11.42
N LEU A 212 -9.74 10.78 -10.70
CA LEU A 212 -9.69 12.21 -11.01
C LEU A 212 -8.99 12.48 -12.35
N ASP A 213 -7.96 11.70 -12.70
CA ASP A 213 -7.28 11.77 -13.99
C ASP A 213 -8.20 11.37 -15.19
N LEU A 214 -9.33 10.68 -14.94
CA LEU A 214 -10.31 10.33 -16.00
C LEU A 214 -11.22 11.49 -16.36
N VAL A 215 -11.37 12.47 -15.47
CA VAL A 215 -12.18 13.66 -15.72
C VAL A 215 -11.29 14.68 -16.44
N PRO A 216 -11.65 15.17 -17.63
CA PRO A 216 -10.90 16.22 -18.31
C PRO A 216 -11.26 17.58 -17.69
N TRP A 217 -10.65 17.90 -16.54
CA TRP A 217 -10.71 19.25 -15.95
C TRP A 217 -9.57 20.11 -16.52
N GLU A 218 -9.86 21.27 -17.11
CA GLU A 218 -8.86 22.24 -17.60
C GLU A 218 -8.69 23.40 -16.59
N PRO A 219 -7.45 23.87 -16.27
CA PRO A 219 -6.16 23.26 -16.55
C PRO A 219 -5.73 22.36 -15.39
N ALA A 220 -5.78 21.04 -15.62
CA ALA A 220 -5.21 20.02 -14.75
C ALA A 220 -3.67 19.96 -14.76
N GLY A 221 -3.02 21.10 -14.94
CA GLY A 221 -1.60 21.22 -14.64
C GLY A 221 -1.45 21.35 -13.12
N SER A 222 -0.94 20.30 -12.46
CA SER A 222 -0.52 20.25 -11.05
C SER A 222 -1.56 19.98 -9.95
N ALA A 223 -2.86 20.29 -10.10
CA ALA A 223 -3.77 20.21 -8.94
C ALA A 223 -4.03 18.77 -8.43
N GLY A 224 -3.91 17.76 -9.30
CA GLY A 224 -4.00 16.35 -8.90
C GLY A 224 -2.85 15.92 -7.99
N SER A 225 -1.65 16.45 -8.13
CA SER A 225 -0.46 15.89 -7.44
C SER A 225 -0.41 16.21 -5.93
N TRP A 226 -1.20 17.18 -5.46
CA TRP A 226 -1.23 17.57 -4.05
C TRP A 226 -1.81 16.49 -3.14
N LEU A 227 -2.67 15.60 -3.66
CA LEU A 227 -3.29 14.53 -2.89
C LEU A 227 -2.24 13.56 -2.32
N ILE A 228 -1.12 13.38 -3.01
CA ILE A 228 0.01 12.55 -2.56
C ILE A 228 0.69 13.18 -1.34
N LEU A 229 0.72 14.51 -1.23
CA LEU A 229 1.29 15.19 -0.05
C LEU A 229 0.47 14.96 1.22
N ALA A 230 -0.78 14.49 1.11
CA ALA A 230 -1.58 14.09 2.26
C ALA A 230 -1.06 12.80 2.92
N LEU A 231 -0.30 11.95 2.20
CA LEU A 231 0.23 10.68 2.73
C LEU A 231 1.18 10.87 3.94
N PRO A 232 2.25 11.69 3.88
CA PRO A 232 3.13 11.89 5.03
C PRO A 232 2.39 12.53 6.21
N VAL A 233 1.46 13.46 5.95
CA VAL A 233 0.63 14.09 6.99
C VAL A 233 -0.26 13.04 7.67
N HIS A 234 -0.96 12.23 6.88
CA HIS A 234 -1.81 11.15 7.38
C HIS A 234 -1.01 10.15 8.22
N LEU A 235 0.15 9.72 7.72
CA LEU A 235 1.04 8.81 8.43
C LEU A 235 1.46 9.40 9.79
N GLY A 236 1.89 10.66 9.83
CA GLY A 236 2.25 11.36 11.07
C GLY A 236 1.11 11.40 12.09
N LEU A 237 -0.10 11.77 11.65
CA LEU A 237 -1.29 11.82 12.50
C LEU A 237 -1.72 10.43 12.98
N ALA A 238 -1.66 9.42 12.10
CA ALA A 238 -1.97 8.03 12.43
C ALA A 238 -0.96 7.47 13.46
N MET A 239 0.33 7.74 13.28
CA MET A 239 1.37 7.34 14.24
C MET A 239 1.17 8.02 15.59
N LYS A 240 0.86 9.33 15.61
CA LYS A 240 0.57 10.07 16.85
C LYS A 240 -0.60 9.46 17.61
N ARG A 241 -1.66 9.07 16.90
CA ARG A 241 -2.86 8.46 17.48
C ARG A 241 -2.62 7.03 17.97
N VAL A 242 -1.86 6.23 17.22
CA VAL A 242 -1.63 4.82 17.54
C VAL A 242 -0.50 4.65 18.56
N TYR A 243 0.69 5.21 18.35
CA TYR A 243 1.85 4.99 19.22
C TYR A 243 1.95 5.95 20.41
N GLY A 244 1.28 7.11 20.35
CA GLY A 244 1.35 8.12 21.41
C GLY A 244 2.72 8.80 21.53
N GLY A 245 2.89 9.66 22.54
CA GLY A 245 4.15 10.39 22.78
C GLY A 245 4.20 11.82 22.20
N PRO A 246 5.29 12.57 22.43
CA PRO A 246 5.39 13.98 22.01
C PRO A 246 5.46 14.10 20.47
N ALA A 247 4.81 15.15 19.93
CA ALA A 247 4.60 15.29 18.48
C ALA A 247 5.91 15.34 17.69
N TRP A 248 6.92 16.07 18.17
CA TRP A 248 8.21 16.19 17.47
C TRP A 248 8.94 14.84 17.31
N LYS A 249 8.89 13.96 18.32
CA LYS A 249 9.50 12.61 18.22
C LYS A 249 8.79 11.76 17.18
N ILE A 250 7.46 11.89 17.09
CA ILE A 250 6.65 11.18 16.09
C ILE A 250 6.93 11.69 14.69
N VAL A 251 7.04 13.01 14.52
CA VAL A 251 7.39 13.62 13.23
C VAL A 251 8.79 13.18 12.80
N LEU A 252 9.79 13.25 13.69
CA LEU A 252 11.16 12.84 13.38
C LEU A 252 11.26 11.36 13.00
N LYS A 253 10.68 10.46 13.82
CA LYS A 253 10.63 9.03 13.51
C LYS A 253 9.86 8.76 12.22
N GLY A 254 8.75 9.46 12.02
CA GLY A 254 7.92 9.34 10.83
C GLY A 254 8.65 9.74 9.56
N ALA A 255 9.39 10.85 9.59
CA ALA A 255 10.23 11.29 8.49
C ALA A 255 11.35 10.27 8.20
N LEU A 256 12.04 9.77 9.22
CA LEU A 256 13.08 8.75 9.07
C LEU A 256 12.53 7.45 8.45
N ILE A 257 11.41 6.95 8.96
CA ILE A 257 10.75 5.75 8.43
C ILE A 257 10.30 5.99 6.99
N SER A 258 9.72 7.16 6.68
CA SER A 258 9.27 7.49 5.32
C SER A 258 10.43 7.57 4.35
N ALA A 259 11.56 8.17 4.75
CA ALA A 259 12.75 8.26 3.93
C ALA A 259 13.38 6.88 3.69
N ALA A 260 13.55 6.07 4.74
CA ALA A 260 14.07 4.71 4.62
C ALA A 260 13.17 3.84 3.74
N TYR A 261 11.85 3.97 3.90
CA TYR A 261 10.89 3.24 3.10
C TYR A 261 10.87 3.70 1.64
N LEU A 262 11.00 5.00 1.38
CA LEU A 262 11.10 5.54 0.02
C LEU A 262 12.36 5.03 -0.69
N ILE A 263 13.51 5.03 -0.01
CA ILE A 263 14.76 4.48 -0.56
C ILE A 263 14.57 2.99 -0.90
N LEU A 264 13.98 2.22 0.01
CA LEU A 264 13.68 0.80 -0.23
C LEU A 264 12.78 0.62 -1.47
N VAL A 265 11.70 1.39 -1.58
CA VAL A 265 10.80 1.33 -2.74
C VAL A 265 11.56 1.67 -4.02
N LEU A 266 12.39 2.71 -4.03
CA LEU A 266 13.19 3.08 -5.20
C LEU A 266 14.18 1.98 -5.59
N VAL A 267 14.85 1.36 -4.62
CA VAL A 267 15.78 0.23 -4.87
C VAL A 267 15.02 -0.97 -5.45
N VAL A 268 13.86 -1.31 -4.90
CA VAL A 268 13.04 -2.44 -5.38
C VAL A 268 12.51 -2.16 -6.80
N LEU A 269 12.03 -0.95 -7.07
CA LEU A 269 11.53 -0.56 -8.40
C LEU A 269 12.66 -0.50 -9.43
N PHE A 270 13.84 0.01 -9.04
CA PHE A 270 15.01 0.03 -9.92
C PHE A 270 15.51 -1.39 -10.21
N GLY A 271 15.60 -2.26 -9.20
CA GLY A 271 15.93 -3.67 -9.39
C GLY A 271 14.92 -4.40 -10.28
N ALA A 272 13.62 -4.14 -10.11
CA ALA A 272 12.59 -4.67 -10.98
C ALA A 272 12.71 -4.16 -12.43
N LEU A 273 13.01 -2.87 -12.61
CA LEU A 273 13.27 -2.29 -13.92
C LEU A 273 14.46 -2.98 -14.60
N LEU A 274 15.59 -3.13 -13.90
CA LEU A 274 16.76 -3.81 -14.43
C LEU A 274 16.45 -5.27 -14.78
N TRP A 275 15.72 -5.98 -13.91
CA TRP A 275 15.32 -7.36 -14.18
C TRP A 275 14.43 -7.46 -15.43
N VAL A 276 13.45 -6.57 -15.57
CA VAL A 276 12.54 -6.56 -16.73
C VAL A 276 13.29 -6.18 -18.01
N LEU A 277 14.27 -5.29 -17.95
CA LEU A 277 15.09 -4.96 -19.11
C LEU A 277 16.04 -6.11 -19.48
N ASP A 278 16.61 -6.82 -18.51
CA ASP A 278 17.55 -7.90 -18.79
C ASP A 278 16.87 -9.20 -19.29
N HIS A 279 15.62 -9.44 -18.86
CA HIS A 279 14.87 -10.68 -19.16
C HIS A 279 13.63 -10.46 -20.04
N GLY A 280 13.23 -9.21 -20.32
CA GLY A 280 12.05 -8.89 -21.10
C GLY A 280 12.30 -8.95 -22.61
N GLY A 281 11.34 -9.49 -23.36
CA GLY A 281 11.43 -9.64 -24.82
C GLY A 281 11.96 -11.00 -25.30
N HIS A 282 12.17 -11.95 -24.39
CA HIS A 282 12.46 -13.36 -24.67
C HIS A 282 11.26 -14.27 -24.35
#